data_AF-Q65HF1-F1
#
_entry.id   AF-Q65HF1-F1
#
_cell.length_a   1.000
_cell.length_b   1.000
_cell.length_c   1.000
_cell.angle_alpha   90.00
_cell.angle_beta   90.00
_cell.angle_gamma   90.00
#
_symmetry.space_group_name_H-M   'P 1'
#
loop_
_entity.id
_entity.type
_entity.pdbx_description
1 polymer ?
#
loop_
_entity_poly.entity_id
_entity_poly.type
_entity_poly.pdbx_seq_one_letter_code
_entity_poly.pdbx_strand_id
1 'polypeptide(L)'
;MFRLSRTRRCRKRAGKNIIVFQTLLIIYLLIGLGSQLSQHTNASFHDVETYSMTMKAASTFPQDEKQWDGSDLKLQKQTKTKGTVCAPLTLFAEYKNRGSQIADSEWKWELHKLGHSKKPLEDGTVIDKGVFKKEAESSIYRIESKRAAKGGLYAFKLIRPEGHPDVKKGKPFIWSNVMELQDCNEETPKPPKKASAKPKQTEQTQTTQKSEQDIEETPKDSESVDKENRKEDNSLESGEAS
;
A
#
# COMPACT_ATOMS: atom_id res chain seq x y z
N MET A 1 -109.89 -37.27 60.47
CA MET A 1 -109.98 -35.87 59.99
C MET A 1 -108.59 -35.40 59.55
N PHE A 2 -108.26 -35.37 58.25
CA PHE A 2 -106.89 -35.14 57.78
C PHE A 2 -106.58 -33.66 57.48
N ARG A 3 -105.66 -33.05 58.25
CA ARG A 3 -105.24 -31.63 58.11
C ARG A 3 -104.19 -31.41 57.00
N LEU A 4 -104.58 -31.57 55.74
CA LEU A 4 -103.68 -31.43 54.57
C LEU A 4 -103.79 -30.08 53.82
N SER A 5 -103.55 -28.94 54.50
CA SER A 5 -103.70 -27.60 53.91
C SER A 5 -102.46 -26.69 53.88
N ARG A 6 -101.49 -26.82 54.80
CA ARG A 6 -100.33 -25.89 54.90
C ARG A 6 -99.13 -26.29 54.02
N THR A 7 -98.74 -27.56 54.01
CA THR A 7 -97.54 -28.06 53.29
C THR A 7 -97.62 -27.85 51.76
N ARG A 8 -98.76 -28.14 51.13
CA ARG A 8 -98.99 -27.86 49.69
C ARG A 8 -98.84 -26.38 49.34
N ARG A 9 -99.17 -25.46 50.26
CA ARG A 9 -99.05 -23.99 50.04
C ARG A 9 -97.59 -23.54 50.05
N CYS A 10 -96.77 -24.07 50.97
CA CYS A 10 -95.34 -23.80 51.00
C CYS A 10 -94.60 -24.38 49.79
N ARG A 11 -94.90 -25.63 49.38
CA ARG A 11 -94.30 -26.24 48.17
C ARG A 11 -94.61 -25.43 46.90
N LYS A 12 -95.82 -24.86 46.77
CA LYS A 12 -96.17 -23.95 45.66
C LYS A 12 -95.45 -22.59 45.71
N ARG A 13 -95.05 -22.10 46.89
CA ARG A 13 -94.20 -20.89 47.01
C ARG A 13 -92.74 -21.20 46.67
N ALA A 14 -92.17 -22.27 47.24
CA ALA A 14 -90.82 -22.71 46.94
C ALA A 14 -90.60 -22.94 45.43
N GLY A 15 -91.53 -23.63 44.75
CA GLY A 15 -91.47 -23.81 43.30
C GLY A 15 -91.49 -22.50 42.50
N LYS A 16 -92.27 -21.50 42.92
CA LYS A 16 -92.24 -20.16 42.28
C LYS A 16 -90.90 -19.45 42.52
N ASN A 17 -90.34 -19.53 43.73
CA ASN A 17 -89.05 -18.93 44.04
C ASN A 17 -87.91 -19.58 43.25
N ILE A 18 -87.94 -20.91 43.07
CA ILE A 18 -86.98 -21.65 42.23
C ILE A 18 -87.08 -21.19 40.77
N ILE A 19 -88.29 -21.05 40.21
CA ILE A 19 -88.48 -20.55 38.84
C ILE A 19 -87.91 -19.12 38.72
N VAL A 20 -88.24 -18.20 39.64
CA VAL A 20 -87.74 -16.82 39.61
C VAL A 20 -86.21 -16.77 39.71
N PHE A 21 -85.60 -17.58 40.59
CA PHE A 21 -84.14 -17.69 40.68
C PHE A 21 -83.52 -18.25 39.40
N GLN A 22 -84.13 -19.26 38.79
CA GLN A 22 -83.68 -19.83 37.52
C GLN A 22 -83.76 -18.81 36.37
N THR A 23 -84.83 -18.01 36.27
CA THR A 23 -84.94 -16.95 35.26
C THR A 23 -83.88 -15.86 35.47
N LEU A 24 -83.64 -15.43 36.71
CA LEU A 24 -82.59 -14.46 37.04
C LEU A 24 -81.20 -15.01 36.68
N LEU A 25 -80.91 -16.27 37.01
CA LEU A 25 -79.64 -16.92 36.69
C LEU A 25 -79.40 -17.01 35.17
N ILE A 26 -80.44 -17.34 34.39
CA ILE A 26 -80.38 -17.31 32.92
C ILE A 26 -80.09 -15.89 32.39
N ILE A 27 -80.73 -14.86 32.95
CA ILE A 27 -80.49 -13.45 32.57
C ILE A 27 -79.04 -13.05 32.88
N TYR A 28 -78.51 -13.39 34.06
CA TYR A 28 -77.11 -13.10 34.41
C TYR A 28 -76.11 -13.83 33.51
N LEU A 29 -76.38 -15.08 33.11
CA LEU A 29 -75.54 -15.80 32.14
C LEU A 29 -75.59 -15.17 30.75
N LEU A 30 -76.76 -14.73 30.28
CA LEU A 30 -76.90 -14.02 29.00
C LEU A 30 -76.16 -12.69 29.00
N ILE A 31 -76.21 -11.91 30.09
CA ILE A 31 -75.44 -10.67 30.25
C ILE A 31 -73.94 -10.99 30.25
N GLY A 32 -73.50 -12.02 30.99
CA GLY A 32 -72.09 -12.44 31.02
C GLY A 32 -71.55 -12.83 29.65
N LEU A 33 -72.31 -13.59 28.86
CA LEU A 33 -71.97 -13.96 27.48
C LEU A 33 -71.98 -12.75 26.54
N GLY A 34 -72.98 -11.86 26.66
CA GLY A 34 -73.07 -10.62 25.90
C GLY A 34 -71.89 -9.66 26.15
N SER A 35 -71.37 -9.62 27.38
CA SER A 35 -70.16 -8.85 27.73
C SER A 35 -68.88 -9.43 27.13
N GLN A 36 -68.80 -10.74 26.90
CA GLN A 36 -67.66 -11.35 26.17
C GLN A 36 -67.74 -11.03 24.67
N LEU A 37 -68.94 -11.09 24.07
CA LEU A 37 -69.19 -10.67 22.69
C LEU A 37 -68.95 -9.17 22.44
N SER A 38 -69.04 -8.35 23.48
CA SER A 38 -68.83 -6.89 23.41
C SER A 38 -67.40 -6.44 23.72
N GLN A 39 -66.48 -7.36 24.05
CA GLN A 39 -65.07 -7.01 24.14
C GLN A 39 -64.53 -6.71 22.74
N HIS A 40 -63.59 -5.76 22.64
CA HIS A 40 -63.06 -5.32 21.36
C HIS A 40 -62.42 -6.48 20.59
N THR A 41 -63.14 -6.97 19.57
CA THR A 41 -62.61 -7.89 18.57
C THR A 41 -61.57 -7.13 17.75
N ASN A 42 -60.35 -7.03 18.28
CA ASN A 42 -59.19 -6.53 17.57
C ASN A 42 -58.91 -7.50 16.42
N ALA A 43 -59.55 -7.27 15.29
CA ALA A 43 -59.14 -7.78 14.01
C ALA A 43 -57.75 -7.21 13.75
N SER A 44 -56.72 -7.96 14.13
CA SER A 44 -55.35 -7.74 13.70
C SER A 44 -55.29 -8.03 12.20
N PHE A 45 -55.78 -7.08 11.40
CA PHE A 45 -55.30 -6.90 10.06
C PHE A 45 -53.78 -6.90 10.15
N HIS A 46 -53.14 -7.82 9.43
CA HIS A 46 -51.71 -7.77 9.27
C HIS A 46 -51.40 -6.45 8.56
N ASP A 47 -50.92 -5.46 9.31
CA ASP A 47 -50.42 -4.24 8.72
C ASP A 47 -49.17 -4.62 7.94
N VAL A 48 -49.32 -4.70 6.61
CA VAL A 48 -48.28 -5.22 5.73
C VAL A 48 -47.29 -4.08 5.51
N GLU A 49 -46.41 -3.87 6.47
CA GLU A 49 -45.31 -2.89 6.42
C GLU A 49 -44.46 -3.13 5.16
N THR A 50 -44.81 -2.46 4.07
CA THR A 50 -44.15 -2.62 2.76
C THR A 50 -42.82 -1.89 2.73
N TYR A 51 -41.81 -2.47 3.37
CA TYR A 51 -40.43 -1.99 3.32
C TYR A 51 -39.88 -2.03 1.88
N SER A 52 -39.88 -0.87 1.23
CA SER A 52 -39.38 -0.67 -0.14
C SER A 52 -37.85 -0.63 -0.20
N MET A 53 -37.21 -1.75 0.14
CA MET A 53 -35.76 -1.92 0.00
C MET A 53 -35.34 -1.85 -1.48
N THR A 54 -34.82 -0.69 -1.87
CA THR A 54 -34.19 -0.48 -3.19
C THR A 54 -32.81 -1.12 -3.22
N MET A 55 -32.78 -2.45 -3.37
CA MET A 55 -31.54 -3.17 -3.70
C MET A 55 -30.96 -2.63 -5.01
N LYS A 56 -29.83 -1.92 -4.91
CA LYS A 56 -29.02 -1.53 -6.06
C LYS A 56 -28.35 -2.78 -6.63
N ALA A 57 -29.03 -3.46 -7.54
CA ALA A 57 -28.42 -4.49 -8.35
C ALA A 57 -27.19 -3.91 -9.06
N ALA A 58 -26.04 -4.57 -8.93
CA ALA A 58 -24.85 -4.20 -9.68
C ALA A 58 -25.13 -4.47 -11.17
N SER A 59 -24.94 -3.46 -12.03
CA SER A 59 -25.08 -3.59 -13.49
C SER A 59 -24.04 -4.53 -14.12
N THR A 60 -23.04 -4.92 -13.34
CA THR A 60 -21.82 -5.58 -13.80
C THR A 60 -21.40 -6.57 -12.72
N PHE A 61 -21.40 -7.85 -13.07
CA PHE A 61 -20.69 -8.87 -12.28
C PHE A 61 -19.18 -8.63 -12.39
N PRO A 62 -18.36 -9.06 -11.42
CA PRO A 62 -16.91 -9.12 -11.63
C PRO A 62 -16.62 -10.12 -12.76
N GLN A 63 -16.32 -9.61 -13.95
CA GLN A 63 -15.70 -10.41 -15.01
C GLN A 63 -14.26 -10.72 -14.61
N ASP A 64 -13.71 -11.82 -15.14
CA ASP A 64 -12.29 -12.19 -15.02
C ASP A 64 -11.34 -11.28 -15.84
N GLU A 65 -11.66 -9.99 -15.96
CA GLU A 65 -10.64 -8.97 -16.19
C GLU A 65 -9.61 -9.07 -15.05
N LYS A 66 -8.32 -8.85 -15.33
CA LYS A 66 -7.27 -8.85 -14.31
C LYS A 66 -7.51 -7.69 -13.33
N GLN A 67 -8.30 -7.95 -12.29
CA GLN A 67 -8.71 -6.95 -11.33
C GLN A 67 -7.48 -6.39 -10.62
N TRP A 68 -7.28 -5.07 -10.76
CA TRP A 68 -6.18 -4.35 -10.13
C TRP A 68 -6.20 -4.59 -8.60
N ASP A 69 -5.09 -5.13 -8.10
CA ASP A 69 -4.91 -5.57 -6.70
C ASP A 69 -4.92 -4.44 -5.65
N GLY A 70 -5.06 -3.18 -6.07
CA GLY A 70 -5.05 -2.02 -5.19
C GLY A 70 -3.67 -1.42 -4.94
N SER A 71 -2.61 -1.91 -5.60
CA SER A 71 -1.26 -1.37 -5.48
C SER A 71 -1.09 0.01 -6.13
N ASP A 72 -0.28 0.88 -5.52
CA ASP A 72 -0.06 2.28 -5.95
C ASP A 72 1.42 2.66 -5.73
N LEU A 73 2.26 2.43 -6.74
CA LEU A 73 3.69 2.68 -6.71
C LEU A 73 4.03 4.16 -6.92
N LYS A 74 4.69 4.77 -5.93
CA LYS A 74 5.15 6.17 -5.98
C LYS A 74 6.65 6.26 -5.78
N LEU A 75 7.32 7.00 -6.68
CA LEU A 75 8.75 7.23 -6.65
C LEU A 75 9.21 7.76 -5.27
N GLN A 76 10.15 7.06 -4.65
CA GLN A 76 10.73 7.41 -3.35
C GLN A 76 12.19 7.86 -3.47
N LYS A 77 13.00 7.12 -4.25
CA LYS A 77 14.40 7.49 -4.56
C LYS A 77 14.74 7.16 -6.02
N GLN A 78 15.86 7.69 -6.49
CA GLN A 78 16.50 7.34 -7.77
C GLN A 78 17.99 7.70 -7.72
N THR A 79 18.75 7.31 -8.74
CA THR A 79 20.12 7.83 -8.96
C THR A 79 20.13 9.35 -8.88
N LYS A 80 20.96 9.91 -7.98
CA LYS A 80 21.09 11.35 -7.77
C LYS A 80 22.07 11.93 -8.79
N THR A 81 21.58 12.63 -9.81
CA THR A 81 22.40 13.36 -10.78
C THR A 81 22.36 14.87 -10.55
N LYS A 82 22.48 15.32 -9.30
CA LYS A 82 22.63 16.74 -8.96
C LYS A 82 24.13 17.06 -8.94
N GLY A 83 24.63 17.57 -10.07
CA GLY A 83 26.05 17.77 -10.33
C GLY A 83 26.55 16.83 -11.44
N THR A 84 27.80 17.02 -11.89
CA THR A 84 28.44 16.16 -12.91
C THR A 84 28.57 14.74 -12.39
N VAL A 85 27.77 13.83 -12.93
CA VAL A 85 27.87 12.38 -12.70
C VAL A 85 28.41 11.72 -13.95
N CYS A 86 29.50 10.98 -13.78
CA CYS A 86 30.22 10.37 -14.89
C CYS A 86 29.53 9.12 -15.43
N ALA A 87 29.47 9.03 -16.76
CA ALA A 87 29.20 7.79 -17.49
C ALA A 87 30.48 6.93 -17.63
N PRO A 88 30.37 5.60 -17.81
CA PRO A 88 29.12 4.83 -17.83
C PRO A 88 28.66 4.39 -16.43
N LEU A 89 27.36 4.52 -16.13
CA LEU A 89 26.79 4.24 -14.80
C LEU A 89 25.47 3.45 -14.88
N THR A 90 25.20 2.53 -13.94
CA THR A 90 23.86 1.92 -13.82
C THR A 90 22.88 2.90 -13.16
N LEU A 91 21.70 3.04 -13.75
CA LEU A 91 20.63 3.89 -13.26
C LEU A 91 19.63 3.05 -12.48
N PHE A 92 19.16 3.56 -11.34
CA PHE A 92 18.15 2.89 -10.52
C PHE A 92 17.05 3.85 -10.06
N ALA A 93 15.88 3.28 -9.75
CA ALA A 93 14.78 3.98 -9.11
C ALA A 93 14.09 3.07 -8.08
N GLU A 94 13.69 3.65 -6.95
CA GLU A 94 12.99 2.98 -5.87
C GLU A 94 11.57 3.55 -5.77
N TYR A 95 10.57 2.68 -5.80
CA TYR A 95 9.16 3.04 -5.72
C TYR A 95 8.56 2.44 -4.45
N LYS A 96 7.99 3.29 -3.59
CA LYS A 96 7.24 2.85 -2.42
C LYS A 96 5.78 2.64 -2.82
N ASN A 97 5.26 1.46 -2.54
CA ASN A 97 3.84 1.16 -2.62
C ASN A 97 3.10 1.88 -1.48
N ARG A 98 2.01 2.58 -1.81
CA ARG A 98 1.11 3.23 -0.84
C ARG A 98 -0.30 2.64 -0.82
N GLY A 99 -0.57 1.64 -1.66
CA GLY A 99 -1.81 0.88 -1.67
C GLY A 99 -1.62 -0.52 -1.08
N SER A 100 -2.45 -1.46 -1.51
CA SER A 100 -2.32 -2.89 -1.20
C SER A 100 -0.99 -3.46 -1.72
N GLN A 101 -0.48 -4.52 -1.11
CA GLN A 101 0.66 -5.27 -1.65
C GLN A 101 0.40 -5.73 -3.09
N ILE A 102 1.47 -5.82 -3.91
CA ILE A 102 1.36 -6.32 -5.28
C ILE A 102 1.08 -7.83 -5.23
N ALA A 103 -0.16 -8.21 -5.51
CA ALA A 103 -0.57 -9.60 -5.65
C ALA A 103 -0.28 -10.06 -7.07
N ASP A 104 -0.98 -9.54 -8.08
CA ASP A 104 -0.88 -9.96 -9.49
C ASP A 104 -0.77 -8.81 -10.50
N SER A 105 -0.72 -7.55 -10.05
CA SER A 105 -0.50 -6.40 -10.92
C SER A 105 0.89 -6.41 -11.58
N GLU A 106 0.96 -6.66 -12.89
CA GLU A 106 2.17 -6.55 -13.70
C GLU A 106 2.62 -5.09 -13.92
N TRP A 107 3.29 -4.49 -12.94
CA TRP A 107 3.93 -3.18 -13.10
C TRP A 107 5.15 -3.26 -14.03
N LYS A 108 5.06 -2.60 -15.20
CA LYS A 108 6.06 -2.65 -16.28
C LYS A 108 6.88 -1.35 -16.33
N TRP A 109 8.19 -1.44 -16.57
CA TRP A 109 9.06 -0.27 -16.59
C TRP A 109 9.97 -0.24 -17.82
N GLU A 110 10.26 0.96 -18.30
CA GLU A 110 11.12 1.24 -19.45
C GLU A 110 12.09 2.38 -19.10
N LEU A 111 13.36 2.26 -19.50
CA LEU A 111 14.37 3.31 -19.35
C LEU A 111 14.57 4.00 -20.69
N HIS A 112 14.16 5.25 -20.82
CA HIS A 112 14.29 6.03 -22.05
C HIS A 112 15.53 6.91 -22.01
N LYS A 113 16.28 7.00 -23.12
CA LYS A 113 17.20 8.09 -23.40
C LYS A 113 16.43 9.24 -24.03
N LEU A 114 16.46 10.40 -23.37
CA LEU A 114 15.69 11.59 -23.73
C LEU A 114 16.51 12.54 -24.61
N GLY A 115 15.84 13.21 -25.56
CA GLY A 115 16.44 14.31 -26.32
C GLY A 115 16.52 15.62 -25.54
N HIS A 116 15.67 15.82 -24.53
CA HIS A 116 15.62 17.03 -23.71
C HIS A 116 15.01 16.80 -22.32
N SER A 117 15.30 17.70 -21.38
CA SER A 117 14.77 17.72 -20.01
C SER A 117 13.47 18.53 -19.83
N LYS A 118 12.89 19.05 -20.92
CA LYS A 118 11.60 19.78 -20.91
C LYS A 118 10.46 18.89 -20.40
N LYS A 119 9.43 19.52 -19.83
CA LYS A 119 8.18 18.86 -19.39
C LYS A 119 7.01 19.30 -20.30
N PRO A 120 6.04 18.42 -20.64
CA PRO A 120 5.98 16.99 -20.29
C PRO A 120 7.14 16.19 -20.89
N LEU A 121 7.46 15.04 -20.27
CA LEU A 121 8.48 14.13 -20.80
C LEU A 121 7.86 13.26 -21.88
N GLU A 122 8.54 13.21 -23.03
CA GLU A 122 8.14 12.45 -24.21
C GLU A 122 8.93 11.14 -24.33
N ASP A 123 8.40 10.20 -25.12
CA ASP A 123 8.98 8.86 -25.28
C ASP A 123 10.26 8.88 -26.11
N GLY A 124 11.40 8.93 -25.43
CA GLY A 124 12.72 8.76 -26.03
C GLY A 124 13.09 7.30 -26.35
N THR A 125 14.32 7.05 -26.82
CA THR A 125 14.79 5.71 -27.18
C THR A 125 14.84 4.78 -25.98
N VAL A 126 14.11 3.66 -25.99
CA VAL A 126 14.15 2.66 -24.91
C VAL A 126 15.49 1.92 -24.90
N ILE A 127 16.19 1.95 -23.77
CA ILE A 127 17.53 1.39 -23.55
C ILE A 127 17.48 0.05 -22.81
N ASP A 128 16.59 -0.06 -21.83
CA ASP A 128 16.31 -1.27 -21.08
C ASP A 128 14.85 -1.28 -20.63
N LYS A 129 14.30 -2.46 -20.33
CA LYS A 129 12.93 -2.64 -19.86
C LYS A 129 12.78 -3.87 -18.96
N GLY A 130 11.73 -3.89 -18.17
CA GLY A 130 11.42 -5.01 -17.30
C GLY A 130 10.02 -4.95 -16.68
N VAL A 131 9.80 -5.87 -15.76
CA VAL A 131 8.62 -5.95 -14.89
C VAL A 131 9.16 -6.00 -13.46
N PHE A 132 8.42 -5.48 -12.48
CA PHE A 132 8.75 -5.76 -11.09
C PHE A 132 8.63 -7.25 -10.78
N LYS A 133 9.55 -7.77 -9.97
CA LYS A 133 9.42 -9.09 -9.35
C LYS A 133 8.56 -8.96 -8.09
N LYS A 134 7.80 -10.01 -7.75
CA LYS A 134 7.09 -10.10 -6.46
C LYS A 134 8.12 -10.30 -5.34
N GLU A 135 8.60 -9.21 -4.75
CA GLU A 135 9.32 -9.25 -3.46
C GLU A 135 8.29 -9.28 -2.33
N ALA A 136 8.45 -10.22 -1.40
CA ALA A 136 7.36 -10.64 -0.51
C ALA A 136 7.14 -9.73 0.73
N GLU A 137 8.15 -8.96 1.13
CA GLU A 137 8.18 -8.29 2.45
C GLU A 137 8.43 -6.77 2.35
N SER A 138 9.05 -6.30 1.27
CA SER A 138 9.39 -4.89 1.06
C SER A 138 8.21 -4.09 0.47
N SER A 139 7.75 -3.06 1.19
CA SER A 139 6.85 -2.03 0.60
C SER A 139 7.57 -1.09 -0.38
N ILE A 140 8.86 -1.31 -0.63
CA ILE A 140 9.75 -0.52 -1.48
C ILE A 140 10.36 -1.46 -2.52
N TYR A 141 10.10 -1.20 -3.79
CA TYR A 141 10.59 -2.01 -4.90
C TYR A 141 11.64 -1.22 -5.70
N ARG A 142 12.78 -1.84 -6.02
CA ARG A 142 13.87 -1.22 -6.79
C ARG A 142 13.92 -1.75 -8.22
N ILE A 143 14.02 -0.84 -9.19
CA ILE A 143 14.40 -1.15 -10.59
C ILE A 143 15.81 -0.64 -10.85
N GLU A 144 16.57 -1.37 -11.65
CA GLU A 144 17.92 -0.99 -12.05
C GLU A 144 18.21 -1.45 -13.49
N SER A 145 18.95 -0.63 -14.22
CA SER A 145 19.35 -0.91 -15.61
C SER A 145 20.38 -2.03 -15.68
N LYS A 146 20.09 -3.08 -16.46
CA LYS A 146 21.02 -4.22 -16.71
C LYS A 146 22.29 -3.83 -17.48
N ARG A 147 22.31 -2.63 -18.06
CA ARG A 147 23.42 -2.06 -18.83
C ARG A 147 23.73 -0.68 -18.29
N ALA A 148 25.01 -0.37 -18.10
CA ALA A 148 25.43 0.97 -17.72
C ALA A 148 25.13 1.96 -18.87
N ALA A 149 24.51 3.10 -18.54
CA ALA A 149 24.15 4.14 -19.48
C ALA A 149 25.36 5.04 -19.80
N LYS A 150 25.53 5.38 -21.08
CA LYS A 150 26.51 6.38 -21.58
C LYS A 150 26.04 7.81 -21.28
N GLY A 151 26.83 8.83 -21.60
CA GLY A 151 26.42 10.23 -21.42
C GLY A 151 25.12 10.60 -22.15
N GLY A 152 24.37 11.52 -21.56
CA GLY A 152 23.06 12.01 -22.02
C GLY A 152 22.01 12.07 -20.91
N LEU A 153 20.77 12.39 -21.31
CA LEU A 153 19.61 12.49 -20.43
C LEU A 153 18.79 11.19 -20.44
N TYR A 154 18.32 10.76 -19.28
CA TYR A 154 17.56 9.52 -19.11
C TYR A 154 16.41 9.67 -18.11
N ALA A 155 15.33 8.90 -18.28
CA ALA A 155 14.29 8.76 -17.27
C ALA A 155 13.64 7.37 -17.31
N PHE A 156 13.21 6.88 -16.14
CA PHE A 156 12.37 5.70 -16.04
C PHE A 156 10.91 6.08 -16.26
N LYS A 157 10.26 5.36 -17.18
CA LYS A 157 8.82 5.35 -17.39
C LYS A 157 8.24 4.12 -16.71
N LEU A 158 7.49 4.32 -15.63
CA LEU A 158 6.73 3.26 -14.95
C LEU A 158 5.31 3.23 -15.52
N ILE A 159 4.96 2.14 -16.18
CA ILE A 159 3.64 1.87 -16.73
C ILE A 159 2.79 1.21 -15.64
N ARG A 160 1.60 1.77 -15.39
CA ARG A 160 0.63 1.22 -14.43
C ARG A 160 0.02 -0.09 -14.95
N PRO A 161 -0.38 -1.01 -14.06
CA PRO A 161 -1.12 -2.19 -14.44
C PRO A 161 -2.49 -1.82 -15.02
N GLU A 162 -3.07 -2.76 -15.75
CA GLU A 162 -4.45 -2.69 -16.24
C GLU A 162 -5.45 -2.56 -15.07
N GLY A 163 -6.65 -2.02 -15.34
CA GLY A 163 -7.65 -1.75 -14.31
C GLY A 163 -7.38 -0.55 -13.39
N HIS A 164 -6.12 -0.17 -13.15
CA HIS A 164 -5.74 0.89 -12.19
C HIS A 164 -6.47 2.24 -12.46
N PRO A 165 -7.05 2.90 -11.44
CA PRO A 165 -7.92 4.07 -11.61
C PRO A 165 -7.35 5.22 -12.45
N ASP A 166 -6.07 5.55 -12.28
CA ASP A 166 -5.41 6.59 -13.10
C ASP A 166 -5.31 6.26 -14.59
N VAL A 167 -5.26 4.98 -14.99
CA VAL A 167 -5.30 4.58 -16.42
C VAL A 167 -6.64 5.01 -17.02
N LYS A 168 -7.74 4.73 -16.31
CA LYS A 168 -9.11 5.16 -16.67
C LYS A 168 -9.28 6.70 -16.65
N LYS A 169 -8.34 7.44 -16.04
CA LYS A 169 -8.26 8.93 -16.05
C LYS A 169 -7.26 9.49 -17.07
N GLY A 170 -6.79 8.69 -18.03
CA GLY A 170 -5.84 9.12 -19.06
C GLY A 170 -4.40 9.32 -18.55
N LYS A 171 -4.03 8.72 -17.42
CA LYS A 171 -2.68 8.78 -16.83
C LYS A 171 -2.08 7.37 -16.72
N PRO A 172 -1.70 6.72 -17.83
CA PRO A 172 -1.21 5.34 -17.82
C PRO A 172 0.20 5.15 -17.24
N PHE A 173 1.04 6.20 -17.17
CA PHE A 173 2.44 6.08 -16.72
C PHE A 173 2.87 7.15 -15.70
N ILE A 174 3.99 6.88 -15.02
CA ILE A 174 4.68 7.77 -14.06
C ILE A 174 6.14 7.88 -14.50
N TRP A 175 6.62 9.10 -14.73
CA TRP A 175 8.04 9.34 -15.01
C TRP A 175 8.85 9.53 -13.72
N SER A 176 10.10 9.06 -13.71
CA SER A 176 11.11 9.53 -12.76
C SER A 176 11.48 10.99 -13.03
N ASN A 177 12.25 11.62 -12.14
CA ASN A 177 12.97 12.84 -12.53
C ASN A 177 14.05 12.46 -13.56
N VAL A 178 14.39 13.41 -14.43
CA VAL A 178 15.47 13.26 -15.42
C VAL A 178 16.80 13.06 -14.70
N MET A 179 17.56 12.09 -15.19
CA MET A 179 18.93 11.78 -14.78
C MET A 179 19.87 12.24 -15.89
N GLU A 180 20.89 13.01 -15.55
CA GLU A 180 21.93 13.47 -16.49
C GLU A 180 23.24 12.74 -16.20
N LEU A 181 23.86 12.20 -17.24
CA LEU A 181 25.21 11.63 -17.20
C LEU A 181 26.10 12.37 -18.18
N GLN A 182 27.33 12.66 -17.79
CA GLN A 182 28.34 13.30 -18.64
C GLN A 182 29.47 12.29 -18.92
N ASP A 183 29.95 12.21 -20.16
CA ASP A 183 31.03 11.29 -20.53
C ASP A 183 32.38 11.85 -20.05
N CYS A 184 32.78 11.49 -18.82
CA CYS A 184 34.03 11.96 -18.20
C CYS A 184 35.31 11.32 -18.75
N ASN A 185 35.21 10.49 -19.80
CA ASN A 185 36.37 9.92 -20.48
C ASN A 185 36.95 10.96 -21.45
N GLU A 186 37.69 11.94 -20.92
CA GLU A 186 38.66 12.65 -21.73
C GLU A 186 39.69 11.64 -22.26
N GLU A 187 39.73 11.43 -23.58
CA GLU A 187 40.91 10.83 -24.19
C GLU A 187 42.08 11.80 -23.99
N THR A 188 42.95 11.52 -23.01
CA THR A 188 44.23 12.21 -22.87
C THR A 188 44.93 12.20 -24.23
N PRO A 189 45.22 13.36 -24.84
CA PRO A 189 45.81 13.39 -26.17
C PRO A 189 47.15 12.66 -26.13
N LYS A 190 47.23 11.53 -26.84
CA LYS A 190 48.46 10.72 -26.90
C LYS A 190 49.62 11.64 -27.26
N PRO A 191 50.65 11.80 -26.40
CA PRO A 191 51.73 12.73 -26.69
C PRO A 191 52.34 12.36 -28.04
N PRO A 192 52.55 13.34 -28.93
CA PRO A 192 52.95 13.04 -30.30
C PRO A 192 54.25 12.25 -30.29
N LYS A 193 54.28 11.12 -31.00
CA LYS A 193 55.45 10.23 -31.09
C LYS A 193 56.65 11.03 -31.60
N LYS A 194 57.51 11.50 -30.68
CA LYS A 194 58.79 12.11 -31.04
C LYS A 194 59.59 11.10 -31.87
N ALA A 195 60.09 11.55 -33.02
CA ALA A 195 60.88 10.71 -33.91
C ALA A 195 62.10 10.17 -33.16
N SER A 196 62.27 8.84 -33.15
CA SER A 196 63.44 8.21 -32.54
C SER A 196 64.64 8.37 -33.48
N ALA A 197 65.38 9.46 -33.29
CA ALA A 197 66.68 9.64 -33.92
C ALA A 197 67.67 8.64 -33.29
N LYS A 198 68.21 7.74 -34.11
CA LYS A 198 69.19 6.72 -33.70
C LYS A 198 70.61 7.26 -33.82
N PRO A 199 71.44 7.16 -32.76
CA PRO A 199 72.88 7.05 -32.93
C PRO A 199 73.45 5.77 -32.30
N LYS A 200 74.36 5.15 -33.07
CA LYS A 200 75.47 4.23 -32.74
C LYS A 200 75.55 3.59 -31.35
N GLN A 201 75.68 2.25 -31.34
CA GLN A 201 76.53 1.55 -30.38
C GLN A 201 78.01 1.83 -30.66
N THR A 202 78.82 1.80 -29.61
CA THR A 202 80.25 1.42 -29.66
C THR A 202 80.53 0.54 -28.43
N GLU A 203 81.48 -0.37 -28.53
CA GLU A 203 82.01 -1.18 -27.42
C GLU A 203 82.91 -0.31 -26.49
N GLN A 204 83.53 -0.76 -25.38
CA GLN A 204 83.89 -2.10 -24.87
C GLN A 204 84.32 -1.99 -23.38
N THR A 205 84.46 -3.11 -22.65
CA THR A 205 85.44 -3.30 -21.53
C THR A 205 85.24 -2.49 -20.20
N GLN A 206 85.53 -2.95 -18.96
CA GLN A 206 85.67 -4.26 -18.27
C GLN A 206 85.95 -3.97 -16.76
N THR A 207 85.83 -4.95 -15.84
CA THR A 207 86.42 -4.94 -14.46
C THR A 207 85.72 -4.00 -13.43
N THR A 208 86.01 -4.02 -12.12
CA THR A 208 85.66 -5.02 -11.06
C THR A 208 86.11 -4.52 -9.65
N GLN A 209 85.55 -5.05 -8.53
CA GLN A 209 85.88 -4.80 -7.09
C GLN A 209 85.49 -3.41 -6.50
N LYS A 210 85.36 -3.16 -5.17
CA LYS A 210 85.08 -3.98 -3.95
C LYS A 210 84.96 -3.03 -2.72
N SER A 211 84.01 -3.26 -1.79
CA SER A 211 84.03 -2.76 -0.37
C SER A 211 83.95 -1.23 -0.11
N GLU A 212 83.73 -0.69 1.11
CA GLU A 212 83.17 -1.22 2.39
C GLU A 212 82.49 -0.07 3.19
N GLN A 213 81.51 -0.44 4.02
CA GLN A 213 80.96 0.14 5.29
C GLN A 213 81.04 1.65 5.65
N ASP A 214 79.88 2.19 6.04
CA ASP A 214 79.55 2.71 7.40
C ASP A 214 78.00 2.66 7.58
N ILE A 215 77.31 2.43 8.70
CA ILE A 215 77.59 2.31 10.17
C ILE A 215 77.69 3.67 10.91
N GLU A 216 76.86 4.01 11.91
CA GLU A 216 75.52 3.55 12.39
C GLU A 216 74.84 4.77 13.13
N GLU A 217 73.78 4.75 13.94
CA GLU A 217 72.98 3.74 14.68
C GLU A 217 71.49 4.17 14.70
N THR A 218 70.70 3.61 15.61
CA THR A 218 69.32 4.02 15.99
C THR A 218 69.35 4.53 17.46
N PRO A 219 68.36 4.40 18.41
CA PRO A 219 66.99 3.86 18.38
C PRO A 219 65.91 4.71 19.14
N LYS A 220 64.69 4.12 19.27
CA LYS A 220 63.59 4.38 20.23
C LYS A 220 62.77 5.66 20.04
N ASP A 221 61.45 5.58 19.82
CA ASP A 221 60.33 5.07 20.65
C ASP A 221 59.84 6.09 21.69
N SER A 222 58.64 6.65 21.47
CA SER A 222 57.60 6.77 22.51
C SER A 222 56.24 7.18 21.92
N GLU A 223 55.22 6.47 22.39
CA GLU A 223 53.80 6.62 22.08
C GLU A 223 53.14 7.75 22.90
N SER A 224 52.17 8.46 22.32
CA SER A 224 51.04 9.12 23.01
C SER A 224 50.17 9.90 22.01
N VAL A 225 48.87 10.18 22.19
CA VAL A 225 47.70 9.54 22.83
C VAL A 225 46.64 10.66 22.92
N ASP A 226 45.42 10.35 22.48
CA ASP A 226 44.14 11.03 22.66
C ASP A 226 43.93 12.54 22.44
N LYS A 227 42.80 12.81 21.76
CA LYS A 227 41.85 13.81 22.25
C LYS A 227 40.40 13.46 21.90
N GLU A 228 39.75 12.77 22.83
CA GLU A 228 38.29 12.65 22.86
C GLU A 228 37.63 14.03 23.08
N ASN A 229 36.47 14.25 22.47
CA ASN A 229 35.47 15.18 23.00
C ASN A 229 34.07 14.84 22.45
N ARG A 230 33.31 14.06 23.21
CA ARG A 230 31.90 13.74 22.92
C ARG A 230 31.03 14.50 23.91
N LYS A 231 30.02 15.21 23.41
CA LYS A 231 29.06 15.96 24.24
C LYS A 231 27.68 15.32 24.23
N GLU A 232 27.19 15.03 25.43
CA GLU A 232 25.78 15.10 25.80
C GLU A 232 25.38 16.62 25.80
N ASP A 233 24.12 17.03 25.68
CA ASP A 233 22.87 16.43 26.17
C ASP A 233 21.67 16.71 25.25
N ASN A 234 20.56 16.00 25.50
CA ASN A 234 19.18 16.53 25.51
C ASN A 234 18.16 15.38 25.56
N SER A 235 17.61 15.11 26.75
CA SER A 235 16.35 14.37 26.92
C SER A 235 15.31 15.30 27.54
N LEU A 236 14.12 15.40 26.93
CA LEU A 236 13.03 16.26 27.41
C LEU A 236 11.91 15.47 28.07
N GLU A 237 11.28 16.10 29.05
CA GLU A 237 10.31 15.52 29.98
C GLU A 237 8.85 15.78 29.56
N SER A 238 8.01 14.74 29.55
CA SER A 238 6.52 14.74 29.51
C SER A 238 6.05 13.27 29.51
N GLY A 239 4.97 12.85 30.17
CA GLY A 239 4.01 13.55 31.03
C GLY A 239 3.08 12.55 31.77
N GLU A 240 2.14 13.06 32.55
CA GLU A 240 1.34 12.36 33.58
C GLU A 240 0.41 11.23 33.11
N ALA A 241 0.11 10.27 34.01
CA ALA A 241 -1.14 9.48 34.01
C ALA A 241 -1.41 8.73 35.35
N SER A 242 -2.08 9.37 36.32
CA SER A 242 -2.89 8.73 37.39
C SER A 242 -3.73 9.77 38.14
#